data_AF-A0A2A2LDN1-F1
#
_entry.id   AF-A0A2A2LDN1-F1
#
_cell.length_a   1.000
_cell.length_b   1.000
_cell.length_c   1.000
_cell.angle_alpha   90.00
_cell.angle_beta   90.00
_cell.angle_gamma   90.00
#
_symmetry.space_group_name_H-M   'P 1'
#
loop_
_entity.id
_entity.type
_entity.pdbx_description
1 polymer ?
#
loop_
_entity_poly.entity_id
_entity_poly.type
_entity_poly.pdbx_seq_one_letter_code
_entity_poly.pdbx_strand_id
1 'polypeptide(L)'
;MSHSWLQLALMMWRQSLFMELKDYVTDALLDLIQRERDGIKISTTIIKGVIESYVDLGIDEYEPSAQSTAITGNANSRDKLRVYREHFEDRFIKKTEEYYSAEASNFLQNGSVVEYMKKVEKRLDEEQNRCGNYINEATQIPLAKALEKVLIQSRLELFQNEFGGLLEQHKDEDLARMYKLCERVDRGLDELRIALERHIAKEGHAEIDKVTEQAFNDPKLYVSTILYVHQRYSKLVGEAFVNEPGFLQSLDKAATNFINKNSVTLKAEKHAASKSSELLARHCDGLLRKSAKLPEEEELEKMLDDVMIVFKYIEDKDVFSKHYTKMFSKRLIYDQSASEDAEVSLINKLKQNCGFEYTSKLTKMITDMQLSKDLCGKFRSHCSDTGKDLGVDVNILVLTSGTWPTMPPLQVQLPEKLNGCLEEFKAFYNQKHNGRKLNWILSQSRGEVAANCFKPKKYLFTVSFDKKNIHNLKVS
;
A
#
# COMPACT_ATOMS: atom_id res chain seq x y z
N MET A 1 -7.44 65.05 21.96
CA MET A 1 -8.63 65.44 22.75
C MET A 1 -9.86 64.58 22.44
N SER A 2 -10.16 64.21 21.19
CA SER A 2 -11.34 63.36 20.88
C SER A 2 -11.26 61.93 21.46
N HIS A 3 -10.06 61.34 21.56
CA HIS A 3 -9.88 59.99 22.10
C HIS A 3 -10.23 59.86 23.59
N SER A 4 -10.00 60.88 24.43
CA SER A 4 -10.26 60.76 25.88
C SER A 4 -11.74 60.87 26.25
N TRP A 5 -12.57 61.52 25.44
CA TRP A 5 -14.02 61.59 25.66
C TRP A 5 -14.72 60.28 25.32
N LEU A 6 -14.30 59.63 24.23
CA LEU A 6 -14.82 58.31 23.86
C LEU A 6 -14.48 57.27 24.93
N GLN A 7 -13.26 57.33 25.49
CA GLN A 7 -12.83 56.46 26.59
C GLN A 7 -13.66 56.66 27.86
N LEU A 8 -13.89 57.92 28.26
CA LEU A 8 -14.72 58.23 29.42
C LEU A 8 -16.16 57.71 29.22
N ALA A 9 -16.71 57.87 28.01
CA ALA A 9 -18.04 57.37 27.66
C ALA A 9 -18.13 55.83 27.72
N LEU A 10 -17.11 55.10 27.23
CA LEU A 10 -17.04 53.64 27.31
C LEU A 10 -16.88 53.14 28.74
N MET A 11 -16.08 53.82 29.58
CA MET A 11 -15.97 53.47 31.01
C MET A 11 -17.28 53.70 31.77
N MET A 12 -17.97 54.82 31.53
CA MET A 12 -19.29 55.08 32.11
C MET A 12 -20.33 54.07 31.62
N TRP A 13 -20.31 53.72 30.33
CA TRP A 13 -21.17 52.68 29.78
C TRP A 13 -20.92 51.32 30.43
N ARG A 14 -19.64 50.94 30.59
CA ARG A 14 -19.24 49.69 31.24
C ARG A 14 -19.74 49.63 32.68
N GLN A 15 -19.47 50.65 33.48
CA GLN A 15 -19.77 50.65 34.91
C GLN A 15 -21.26 50.85 35.23
N SER A 16 -21.94 51.74 34.51
CA SER A 16 -23.30 52.18 34.88
C SER A 16 -24.43 51.50 34.12
N LEU A 17 -24.15 50.87 32.97
CA LEU A 17 -25.20 50.27 32.12
C LEU A 17 -24.90 48.80 31.84
N PHE A 18 -23.73 48.51 31.29
CA PHE A 18 -23.40 47.17 30.84
C PHE A 18 -23.26 46.18 31.99
N MET A 19 -22.56 46.52 33.08
CA MET A 19 -22.39 45.59 34.20
C MET A 19 -23.69 45.21 34.92
N GLU A 20 -24.71 46.08 34.88
CA GLU A 20 -26.04 45.80 35.45
C GLU A 20 -26.92 45.00 34.48
N LEU A 21 -26.78 45.23 33.17
CA LEU A 21 -27.64 44.62 32.15
C LEU A 21 -27.02 43.41 31.43
N LYS A 22 -25.74 43.11 31.67
CA LYS A 22 -24.97 42.09 30.95
C LYS A 22 -25.65 40.74 30.92
N ASP A 23 -26.25 40.29 32.03
CA ASP A 23 -26.83 38.96 32.10
C ASP A 23 -28.09 38.86 31.23
N TYR A 24 -28.93 39.91 31.25
CA TYR A 24 -30.13 40.01 30.42
C TYR A 24 -29.79 40.18 28.94
N VAL A 25 -28.80 41.02 28.61
CA VAL A 25 -28.36 41.24 27.22
C VAL A 25 -27.71 39.97 26.66
N THR A 26 -26.83 39.31 27.42
CA THR A 26 -26.22 38.04 27.02
C THR A 26 -27.30 36.96 26.86
N ASP A 27 -28.28 36.85 27.76
CA ASP A 27 -29.34 35.85 27.61
C ASP A 27 -30.25 36.08 26.40
N ALA A 28 -30.65 37.33 26.16
CA ALA A 28 -31.44 37.68 24.98
C ALA A 28 -30.65 37.43 23.68
N LEU A 29 -29.34 37.73 23.68
CA LEU A 29 -28.45 37.48 22.55
C LEU A 29 -28.32 35.98 22.27
N LEU A 30 -28.14 35.17 23.30
CA LEU A 30 -28.06 33.71 23.18
C LEU A 30 -29.38 33.09 22.71
N ASP A 31 -30.53 33.61 23.18
CA ASP A 31 -31.86 33.17 22.74
C ASP A 31 -32.10 33.50 21.25
N LEU A 32 -31.66 34.68 20.79
CA LEU A 32 -31.70 35.03 19.37
C LEU A 32 -30.87 34.06 18.53
N ILE A 33 -29.64 33.74 18.96
CA ILE A 33 -28.78 32.78 18.26
C ILE A 33 -29.41 31.38 18.25
N GLN A 34 -30.04 30.96 19.35
CA GLN A 34 -30.74 29.68 19.41
C GLN A 34 -31.94 29.63 18.45
N ARG A 35 -32.73 30.71 18.37
CA ARG A 35 -33.83 30.82 17.40
C ARG A 35 -33.33 30.75 15.95
N GLU A 36 -32.14 31.28 15.66
CA GLU A 36 -31.51 31.13 14.34
C GLU A 36 -31.13 29.67 14.06
N ARG A 37 -30.63 28.93 15.06
CA ARG A 37 -30.32 27.49 14.93
C ARG A 37 -31.56 26.65 14.62
N ASP A 38 -32.71 27.07 15.14
CA ASP A 38 -34.02 26.47 14.87
C ASP A 38 -34.61 26.91 13.51
N GLY A 39 -33.90 27.77 12.75
CA GLY A 39 -34.25 28.18 11.39
C GLY A 39 -35.04 29.49 11.28
N ILE A 40 -35.17 30.24 12.37
CA ILE A 40 -35.86 31.55 12.36
C ILE A 40 -34.91 32.62 11.81
N LYS A 41 -35.36 33.38 10.80
CA LYS A 41 -34.58 34.52 10.28
C LYS A 41 -34.51 35.64 11.31
N ILE A 42 -33.29 36.02 11.68
CA ILE A 42 -33.00 37.10 12.61
C ILE A 42 -32.14 38.18 11.96
N SER A 43 -32.13 39.39 12.54
CA SER A 43 -31.27 40.48 12.05
C SER A 43 -29.84 40.30 12.58
N THR A 44 -28.96 39.80 11.72
CA THR A 44 -27.53 39.60 12.02
C THR A 44 -26.79 40.90 12.34
N THR A 45 -27.29 42.04 11.85
CA THR A 45 -26.73 43.38 12.14
C THR A 45 -26.84 43.74 13.62
N ILE A 46 -27.95 43.38 14.28
CA ILE A 46 -28.16 43.66 15.70
C ILE A 46 -27.19 42.84 16.54
N ILE A 47 -27.03 41.55 16.21
CA ILE A 47 -26.09 40.66 16.90
C ILE A 47 -24.66 41.16 16.75
N LYS A 48 -24.26 41.51 15.52
CA LYS A 48 -22.92 42.01 15.24
C LYS A 48 -22.62 43.29 16.03
N GLY A 49 -23.54 44.26 16.05
CA GLY A 49 -23.36 45.51 16.80
C GLY A 49 -23.29 45.29 18.32
N VAL A 50 -24.05 44.34 18.86
CA VAL A 50 -23.94 43.97 20.28
C VAL A 50 -22.57 43.33 20.54
N ILE A 51 -22.13 42.37 19.73
CA ILE A 51 -20.83 41.70 19.88
C ILE A 51 -19.66 42.70 19.76
N GLU A 52 -19.70 43.63 18.81
CA GLU A 52 -18.73 44.72 18.68
C GLU A 52 -18.70 45.58 19.96
N SER A 53 -19.87 45.86 20.57
CA SER A 53 -19.92 46.55 21.87
C SER A 53 -19.23 45.77 23.00
N TYR A 54 -19.36 44.44 23.07
CA TYR A 54 -18.63 43.62 24.06
C TYR A 54 -17.10 43.70 23.87
N VAL A 55 -16.64 43.84 22.62
CA VAL A 55 -15.21 43.96 22.28
C VAL A 55 -14.69 45.37 22.57
N ASP A 56 -15.45 46.41 22.23
CA ASP A 56 -15.07 47.80 22.46
C ASP A 56 -15.00 48.15 23.96
N LEU A 57 -15.81 47.48 24.79
CA LEU A 57 -15.81 47.63 26.25
C LEU A 57 -14.61 46.98 26.95
N GLY A 58 -13.81 46.19 26.25
CA GLY A 58 -12.56 45.60 26.77
C GLY A 58 -11.35 46.52 26.66
N ILE A 59 -11.47 47.73 26.13
CA ILE A 59 -10.36 48.71 26.06
C ILE A 59 -10.15 49.34 27.44
N ASP A 60 -9.30 48.73 28.26
CA ASP A 60 -8.73 49.36 29.46
C ASP A 60 -7.34 49.92 29.13
N GLU A 61 -7.19 51.25 29.02
CA GLU A 61 -5.87 51.91 28.87
C GLU A 61 -5.27 52.36 30.21
N TYR A 62 -5.85 51.99 31.35
CA TYR A 62 -5.33 52.39 32.66
C TYR A 62 -4.41 51.35 33.29
N GLU A 63 -3.27 51.07 32.64
CA GLU A 63 -2.05 50.68 33.37
C GLU A 63 -1.09 51.88 33.43
N PRO A 64 -1.01 52.60 34.57
CA PRO A 64 -0.03 53.67 34.75
C PRO A 64 1.37 53.13 35.10
N SER A 65 1.89 52.11 34.40
CA SER A 65 3.26 51.61 34.61
C SER A 65 3.85 50.72 33.51
N ALA A 66 3.76 51.09 32.23
CA ALA A 66 4.50 50.41 31.16
C ALA A 66 5.33 51.38 30.31
N GLN A 67 6.29 52.07 30.94
CA GLN A 67 7.50 52.49 30.23
C GLN A 67 8.49 51.32 30.21
N SER A 68 8.90 50.93 29.01
CA SER A 68 9.68 49.72 28.66
C SER A 68 8.83 48.45 28.75
N THR A 69 8.54 47.71 27.69
CA THR A 69 9.46 47.22 26.65
C THR A 69 8.70 46.97 25.35
N ALA A 70 8.95 47.80 24.35
CA ALA A 70 8.62 47.51 22.96
C ALA A 70 9.69 46.57 22.37
N ILE A 71 9.62 45.26 22.67
CA ILE A 71 10.26 44.21 21.87
C ILE A 71 9.38 42.96 21.95
N THR A 72 8.33 42.91 21.12
CA THR A 72 7.67 41.73 20.50
C THR A 72 6.19 42.06 20.27
N GLY A 73 5.82 42.27 19.01
CA GLY A 73 4.55 42.89 18.62
C GLY A 73 3.33 41.97 18.65
N ASN A 74 2.87 41.53 19.83
CA ASN A 74 1.61 40.76 19.94
C ASN A 74 0.79 40.98 21.23
N ALA A 75 1.08 42.00 22.05
CA ALA A 75 0.40 42.19 23.33
C ALA A 75 -0.93 42.99 23.26
N ASN A 76 -1.13 43.85 22.25
CA ASN A 76 -2.25 44.82 22.25
C ASN A 76 -3.64 44.24 21.89
N SER A 77 -3.74 42.94 21.58
CA SER A 77 -5.00 42.26 21.20
C SER A 77 -5.61 41.42 22.33
N ARG A 78 -4.81 40.99 23.31
CA ARG A 78 -5.28 40.09 24.38
C ARG A 78 -6.12 40.78 25.46
N ASP A 79 -5.85 42.06 25.77
CA ASP A 79 -6.64 42.80 26.77
C ASP A 79 -8.00 43.24 26.27
N LYS A 80 -8.11 43.63 24.99
CA LYS A 80 -9.36 44.11 24.38
C LYS A 80 -10.49 43.07 24.35
N LEU A 81 -10.15 41.79 24.39
CA LEU A 81 -11.14 40.71 24.31
C LEU A 81 -11.57 40.18 25.68
N ARG A 82 -10.98 40.64 26.79
CA ARG A 82 -11.22 40.03 28.10
C ARG A 82 -12.69 40.07 28.54
N VAL A 83 -13.35 41.23 28.40
CA VAL A 83 -14.77 41.39 28.72
C VAL A 83 -15.65 40.53 27.82
N TYR A 84 -15.31 40.45 26.53
CA TYR A 84 -15.98 39.58 25.57
C TYR A 84 -15.81 38.09 25.92
N ARG A 85 -14.60 37.66 26.32
CA ARG A 85 -14.32 36.27 26.70
C ARG A 85 -15.09 35.86 27.96
N GLU A 86 -14.93 36.64 29.03
CA GLU A 86 -15.47 36.33 30.36
C GLU A 86 -17.01 36.41 30.43
N HIS A 87 -17.64 37.28 29.63
CA HIS A 87 -19.08 37.56 29.76
C HIS A 87 -19.94 37.08 28.58
N PHE A 88 -19.33 36.77 27.44
CA PHE A 88 -20.05 36.27 26.27
C PHE A 88 -19.50 34.92 25.79
N GLU A 89 -18.21 34.83 25.45
CA GLU A 89 -17.61 33.63 24.82
C GLU A 89 -17.84 32.35 25.63
N ASP A 90 -17.52 32.36 26.94
CA ASP A 90 -17.65 31.17 27.79
C ASP A 90 -19.11 30.70 27.90
N ARG A 91 -20.04 31.65 28.05
CA ARG A 91 -21.48 31.36 28.18
C ARG A 91 -22.08 30.91 26.85
N PHE A 92 -21.61 31.49 25.75
CA PHE A 92 -21.98 31.12 24.39
C PHE A 92 -21.53 29.71 24.04
N ILE A 93 -20.27 29.37 24.30
CA ILE A 93 -19.74 28.02 24.07
C ILE A 93 -20.53 27.01 24.91
N LYS A 94 -20.72 27.28 26.21
CA LYS A 94 -21.47 26.36 27.09
C LYS A 94 -22.91 26.11 26.65
N LYS A 95 -23.70 27.16 26.34
CA LYS A 95 -25.06 26.96 25.82
C LYS A 95 -25.06 26.22 24.48
N THR A 96 -24.03 26.43 23.66
CA THR A 96 -23.88 25.74 22.38
C THR A 96 -23.58 24.25 22.56
N GLU A 97 -22.69 23.90 23.49
CA GLU A 97 -22.43 22.51 23.87
C GLU A 97 -23.70 21.82 24.40
N GLU A 98 -24.48 22.48 25.26
CA GLU A 98 -25.73 21.95 25.81
C GLU A 98 -26.79 21.72 24.70
N TYR A 99 -26.95 22.68 23.79
CA TYR A 99 -27.89 22.57 22.66
C TYR A 99 -27.55 21.39 21.75
N TYR A 100 -26.30 21.31 21.28
CA TYR A 100 -25.88 20.26 20.36
C TYR A 100 -25.80 18.88 21.04
N SER A 101 -25.51 18.82 22.35
CA SER A 101 -25.57 17.57 23.12
C SER A 101 -26.99 17.01 23.20
N ALA A 102 -27.98 17.89 23.44
CA ALA A 102 -29.39 17.51 23.45
C ALA A 102 -29.89 17.12 22.04
N GLU A 103 -29.53 17.90 21.02
CA GLU A 103 -29.92 17.62 19.63
C GLU A 103 -29.33 16.29 19.14
N ALA A 104 -28.04 16.04 19.41
CA ALA A 104 -27.39 14.79 19.06
C ALA A 104 -28.04 13.58 19.75
N SER A 105 -28.33 13.70 21.05
CA SER A 105 -28.95 12.61 21.81
C SER A 105 -30.37 12.28 21.33
N ASN A 106 -31.17 13.29 20.98
CA ASN A 106 -32.50 13.10 20.41
C ASN A 106 -32.43 12.47 19.00
N PHE A 107 -31.48 12.91 18.18
CA PHE A 107 -31.32 12.38 16.82
C PHE A 107 -30.87 10.91 16.83
N LEU A 108 -29.95 10.55 17.72
CA LEU A 108 -29.46 9.17 17.85
C LEU A 108 -30.52 8.18 18.37
N GLN A 109 -31.56 8.66 19.05
CA GLN A 109 -32.68 7.78 19.47
C GLN A 109 -33.59 7.38 18.30
N ASN A 110 -33.64 8.19 17.24
CA ASN A 110 -34.64 8.06 16.17
C ASN A 110 -34.04 7.86 14.78
N GLY A 111 -32.74 8.13 14.59
CA GLY A 111 -32.07 8.15 13.30
C GLY A 111 -30.88 7.19 13.20
N SER A 112 -30.39 7.00 11.98
CA SER A 112 -29.19 6.19 11.72
C SER A 112 -27.89 6.97 12.01
N VAL A 113 -26.81 6.24 12.32
CA VAL A 113 -25.48 6.85 12.52
C VAL A 113 -24.99 7.57 11.26
N VAL A 114 -25.31 7.06 10.07
CA VAL A 114 -24.96 7.68 8.78
C VAL A 114 -25.66 9.02 8.57
N GLU A 115 -26.96 9.10 8.87
CA GLU A 115 -27.70 10.36 8.81
C GLU A 115 -27.20 11.35 9.87
N TYR A 116 -26.82 10.85 11.05
CA TYR A 116 -26.22 11.68 12.09
C TYR A 116 -24.91 12.30 11.60
N MET A 117 -24.02 11.53 10.95
CA MET A 117 -22.78 12.07 10.37
C MET A 117 -23.05 13.20 9.35
N LYS A 118 -24.00 12.98 8.42
CA LYS A 118 -24.39 14.02 7.44
C LYS A 118 -24.94 15.28 8.12
N LYS A 119 -25.70 15.09 9.20
CA LYS A 119 -26.23 16.20 10.00
C LYS A 119 -25.11 16.95 10.73
N VAL A 120 -24.15 16.24 11.31
CA VAL A 120 -22.98 16.83 11.98
C VAL A 120 -22.17 17.68 11.00
N GLU A 121 -21.86 17.18 9.80
CA GLU A 121 -21.16 17.96 8.77
C GLU A 121 -21.90 19.26 8.47
N LYS A 122 -23.21 19.18 8.23
CA LYS A 122 -24.04 20.36 7.96
C LYS A 122 -24.04 21.35 9.12
N ARG A 123 -24.13 20.88 10.36
CA ARG A 123 -24.13 21.75 11.56
C ARG A 123 -22.77 22.42 11.78
N LEU A 124 -21.67 21.71 11.52
CA LEU A 124 -20.32 22.30 11.59
C LEU A 124 -20.16 23.43 10.57
N ASP A 125 -20.61 23.22 9.33
CA ASP A 125 -20.57 24.25 8.28
C ASP A 125 -21.49 25.44 8.62
N GLU A 126 -22.70 25.18 9.13
CA GLU A 126 -23.63 26.22 9.59
C GLU A 126 -23.01 27.06 10.72
N GLU A 127 -22.37 26.44 11.71
CA GLU A 127 -21.74 27.18 12.82
C GLU A 127 -20.49 27.93 12.35
N GLN A 128 -19.69 27.36 11.45
CA GLN A 128 -18.52 28.06 10.90
C GLN A 128 -18.92 29.31 10.12
N ASN A 129 -19.99 29.23 9.30
CA ASN A 129 -20.57 30.38 8.61
C ASN A 129 -21.15 31.40 9.59
N ARG A 130 -21.83 30.93 10.65
CA ARG A 130 -22.38 31.78 11.71
C ARG A 130 -21.28 32.58 12.41
N CYS A 131 -20.19 31.90 12.79
CA CYS A 131 -19.04 32.56 13.38
C CYS A 131 -18.41 33.60 12.45
N GLY A 132 -18.26 33.27 11.16
CA GLY A 132 -17.69 34.19 10.17
C GLY A 132 -18.52 35.46 9.92
N ASN A 133 -19.84 35.39 10.12
CA ASN A 133 -20.73 36.51 9.82
C ASN A 133 -20.77 37.58 10.92
N TYR A 134 -20.84 37.17 12.18
CA TYR A 134 -21.12 38.12 13.27
C TYR A 134 -20.42 37.84 14.60
N ILE A 135 -19.65 36.75 14.74
CA ILE A 135 -18.89 36.44 15.96
C ILE A 135 -17.43 36.88 15.77
N ASN A 136 -16.74 37.19 16.87
CA ASN A 136 -15.31 37.51 16.81
C ASN A 136 -14.51 36.30 16.30
N GLU A 137 -13.52 36.55 15.42
CA GLU A 137 -12.61 35.55 14.87
C GLU A 137 -11.89 34.73 15.96
N ALA A 138 -11.62 35.33 17.12
CA ALA A 138 -10.98 34.66 18.25
C ALA A 138 -11.79 33.46 18.79
N THR A 139 -13.11 33.45 18.61
CA THR A 139 -14.02 32.40 19.10
C THR A 139 -14.18 31.24 18.13
N GLN A 140 -13.72 31.37 16.89
CA GLN A 140 -13.84 30.29 15.89
C GLN A 140 -13.14 29.00 16.34
N ILE A 141 -11.90 29.11 16.85
CA ILE A 141 -11.12 27.94 17.26
C ILE A 141 -11.68 27.29 18.54
N PRO A 142 -11.96 28.03 19.64
CA PRO A 142 -12.60 27.45 20.82
C PRO A 142 -13.95 26.80 20.54
N LEU A 143 -14.79 27.43 19.71
CA LEU A 143 -16.10 26.89 19.38
C LEU A 143 -16.00 25.62 18.53
N ALA A 144 -15.14 25.60 17.51
CA ALA A 144 -14.93 24.42 16.69
C ALA A 144 -14.51 23.21 17.56
N LYS A 145 -13.58 23.42 18.49
CA LYS A 145 -13.16 22.38 19.44
C LYS A 145 -14.28 21.90 20.36
N ALA A 146 -15.12 22.82 20.85
CA ALA A 146 -16.27 22.48 21.68
C ALA A 146 -17.29 21.62 20.90
N LEU A 147 -17.57 21.99 19.66
CA LEU A 147 -18.46 21.23 18.77
C LEU A 147 -17.88 19.85 18.43
N GLU A 148 -16.60 19.77 18.06
CA GLU A 148 -15.91 18.51 17.79
C GLU A 148 -15.95 17.58 19.01
N LYS A 149 -15.77 18.14 20.22
CA LYS A 149 -15.86 17.38 21.47
C LYS A 149 -17.27 16.82 21.74
N VAL A 150 -18.30 17.65 21.56
CA VAL A 150 -19.69 17.27 21.88
C VAL A 150 -20.29 16.36 20.80
N LEU A 151 -20.15 16.73 19.53
CA LEU A 151 -20.78 16.04 18.40
C LEU A 151 -20.02 14.78 17.99
N ILE A 152 -18.68 14.78 18.11
CA ILE A 152 -17.82 13.71 17.58
C ILE A 152 -17.17 12.92 18.72
N GLN A 153 -16.35 13.56 19.56
CA GLN A 153 -15.55 12.87 20.59
C GLN A 153 -16.41 12.09 21.61
N SER A 154 -17.51 12.69 22.06
CA SER A 154 -18.41 12.07 23.05
C SER A 154 -19.20 10.87 22.52
N ARG A 155 -19.15 10.63 21.20
CA ARG A 155 -19.95 9.61 20.49
C ARG A 155 -19.09 8.73 19.58
N LEU A 156 -17.77 8.77 19.78
CA LEU A 156 -16.82 8.11 18.90
C LEU A 156 -16.99 6.57 18.89
N GLU A 157 -17.42 5.98 20.00
CA GLU A 157 -17.78 4.55 20.10
C GLU A 157 -18.89 4.14 19.12
N LEU A 158 -19.87 5.02 18.85
CA LEU A 158 -20.94 4.72 17.88
C LEU A 158 -20.39 4.68 16.45
N PHE A 159 -19.48 5.59 16.11
CA PHE A 159 -18.80 5.57 14.82
C PHE A 159 -17.95 4.31 14.66
N GLN A 160 -17.22 3.91 15.70
CA GLN A 160 -16.42 2.69 15.69
C GLN A 160 -17.28 1.43 15.49
N ASN A 161 -18.43 1.34 16.16
CA ASN A 161 -19.35 0.21 16.03
C ASN A 161 -19.97 0.12 14.63
N GLU A 162 -20.35 1.25 14.04
CA GLU A 162 -20.95 1.30 12.70
C GLU A 162 -19.91 1.11 11.59
N PHE A 163 -18.64 1.48 11.83
CA PHE A 163 -17.56 1.40 10.85
C PHE A 163 -17.42 0.00 10.24
N GLY A 164 -17.50 -1.05 11.06
CA GLY A 164 -17.45 -2.43 10.57
C GLY A 164 -18.62 -2.77 9.62
N GLY A 165 -19.83 -2.30 9.92
CA GLY A 165 -21.00 -2.50 9.08
C GLY A 165 -20.92 -1.75 7.75
N LEU A 166 -20.36 -0.53 7.76
CA LEU A 166 -20.14 0.25 6.53
C LEU A 166 -19.09 -0.38 5.61
N LEU A 167 -18.04 -0.97 6.19
CA LEU A 167 -17.04 -1.73 5.45
C LEU A 167 -17.66 -2.97 4.77
N GLU A 168 -18.46 -3.75 5.52
CA GLU A 168 -19.16 -4.92 4.98
C GLU A 168 -20.18 -4.55 3.89
N GLN A 169 -20.78 -3.35 3.95
CA GLN A 169 -21.74 -2.85 2.96
C GLN A 169 -21.10 -2.09 1.78
N HIS A 170 -19.77 -1.95 1.73
CA HIS A 170 -19.06 -1.22 0.68
C HIS A 170 -19.50 0.25 0.51
N LYS A 171 -19.81 0.93 1.62
CA LYS A 171 -20.28 2.32 1.59
C LYS A 171 -19.13 3.32 1.69
N ASP A 172 -18.32 3.39 0.63
CA ASP A 172 -17.06 4.14 0.59
C ASP A 172 -17.25 5.65 0.84
N GLU A 173 -18.36 6.24 0.36
CA GLU A 173 -18.68 7.65 0.64
C GLU A 173 -18.97 7.92 2.12
N ASP A 174 -19.70 7.03 2.78
CA ASP A 174 -20.04 7.16 4.19
C ASP A 174 -18.77 6.98 5.06
N LEU A 175 -17.87 6.09 4.64
CA LEU A 175 -16.55 5.91 5.25
C LEU A 175 -15.67 7.16 5.10
N ALA A 176 -15.68 7.80 3.93
CA ALA A 176 -14.96 9.05 3.70
C ALA A 176 -15.47 10.19 4.59
N ARG A 177 -16.80 10.29 4.80
CA ARG A 177 -17.38 11.26 5.74
C ARG A 177 -16.96 10.96 7.17
N MET A 178 -17.02 9.69 7.58
CA MET A 178 -16.57 9.28 8.91
C MET A 178 -15.10 9.63 9.15
N TYR A 179 -14.23 9.41 8.16
CA TYR A 179 -12.83 9.80 8.22
C TYR A 179 -12.66 11.31 8.45
N LYS A 180 -13.32 12.16 7.65
CA LYS A 180 -13.23 13.63 7.79
C LYS A 180 -13.70 14.14 9.14
N LEU A 181 -14.71 13.49 9.73
CA LEU A 181 -15.21 13.84 11.05
C LEU A 181 -14.22 13.40 12.15
N CYS A 182 -13.72 12.16 12.09
CA CYS A 182 -12.81 11.63 13.09
C CYS A 182 -11.38 12.20 13.01
N GLU A 183 -10.96 12.70 11.85
CA GLU A 183 -9.67 13.40 11.66
C GLU A 183 -9.59 14.70 12.48
N ARG A 184 -10.74 15.35 12.72
CA ARG A 184 -10.82 16.57 13.52
C ARG A 184 -10.59 16.34 15.02
N VAL A 185 -10.73 15.11 15.48
CA VAL A 185 -10.63 14.76 16.90
C VAL A 185 -9.28 14.09 17.19
N ASP A 186 -8.60 14.56 18.24
CA ASP A 186 -7.38 13.93 18.72
C ASP A 186 -7.61 12.44 19.04
N ARG A 187 -6.82 11.56 18.41
CA ARG A 187 -6.89 10.09 18.52
C ARG A 187 -8.21 9.46 18.04
N GLY A 188 -9.05 10.21 17.30
CA GLY A 188 -10.30 9.67 16.76
C GLY A 188 -10.09 8.58 15.70
N LEU A 189 -8.95 8.59 15.02
CA LEU A 189 -8.62 7.65 13.95
C LEU A 189 -7.99 6.34 14.44
N ASP A 190 -7.49 6.27 15.68
CA ASP A 190 -6.68 5.13 16.15
C ASP A 190 -7.49 3.82 16.20
N GLU A 191 -8.71 3.87 16.74
CA GLU A 191 -9.60 2.70 16.77
C GLU A 191 -10.13 2.34 15.38
N LEU A 192 -10.34 3.33 14.49
CA LEU A 192 -10.77 3.08 13.12
C LEU A 192 -9.69 2.35 12.31
N ARG A 193 -8.42 2.72 12.52
CA ARG A 193 -7.26 2.04 11.93
C ARG A 193 -7.21 0.57 12.36
N ILE A 194 -7.39 0.31 13.65
CA ILE A 194 -7.42 -1.06 14.21
C ILE A 194 -8.62 -1.85 13.67
N ALA A 195 -9.80 -1.23 13.59
CA ALA A 195 -11.00 -1.85 13.04
C ALA A 195 -10.83 -2.20 11.56
N LEU A 196 -10.21 -1.31 10.77
CA LEU A 196 -9.89 -1.55 9.37
C LEU A 196 -8.89 -2.73 9.25
N GLU A 197 -7.81 -2.73 10.03
CA GLU A 197 -6.82 -3.82 10.03
C GLU A 197 -7.48 -5.18 10.27
N ARG A 198 -8.35 -5.27 11.30
CA ARG A 198 -9.09 -6.51 11.62
C ARG A 198 -10.05 -6.91 10.51
N HIS A 199 -10.75 -5.95 9.92
CA HIS A 199 -11.72 -6.23 8.85
C HIS A 199 -11.02 -6.72 7.58
N ILE A 200 -9.94 -6.06 7.14
CA ILE A 200 -9.14 -6.49 5.98
C ILE A 200 -8.58 -7.89 6.20
N ALA A 201 -8.05 -8.19 7.38
CA ALA A 201 -7.56 -9.52 7.69
C ALA A 201 -8.68 -10.56 7.63
N LYS A 202 -9.85 -10.29 8.23
CA LYS A 202 -11.03 -11.16 8.20
C LYS A 202 -11.51 -11.42 6.77
N GLU A 203 -11.68 -10.38 5.96
CA GLU A 203 -12.12 -10.51 4.56
C GLU A 203 -11.06 -11.24 3.71
N GLY A 204 -9.77 -10.91 3.90
CA GLY A 204 -8.67 -11.57 3.22
C GLY A 204 -8.60 -13.08 3.52
N HIS A 205 -8.75 -13.48 4.79
CA HIS A 205 -8.85 -14.89 5.14
C HIS A 205 -10.10 -15.53 4.52
N ALA A 206 -11.28 -14.89 4.63
CA ALA A 206 -12.52 -15.44 4.11
C ALA A 206 -12.50 -15.67 2.59
N GLU A 207 -11.89 -14.77 1.81
CA GLU A 207 -11.74 -14.94 0.36
C GLU A 207 -10.76 -16.07 0.02
N ILE A 208 -9.64 -16.20 0.74
CA ILE A 208 -8.69 -17.31 0.54
C ILE A 208 -9.33 -18.64 0.97
N ASP A 209 -10.14 -18.66 2.02
CA ASP A 209 -10.83 -19.84 2.53
C ASP A 209 -11.77 -20.43 1.47
N LYS A 210 -12.52 -19.58 0.76
CA LYS A 210 -13.41 -20.00 -0.33
C LYS A 210 -12.69 -20.73 -1.46
N VAL A 211 -11.43 -20.36 -1.75
CA VAL A 211 -10.65 -20.92 -2.86
C VAL A 211 -9.56 -21.90 -2.42
N THR A 212 -9.52 -22.29 -1.14
CA THR A 212 -8.36 -22.99 -0.54
C THR A 212 -7.96 -24.26 -1.28
N GLU A 213 -8.91 -25.11 -1.71
CA GLU A 213 -8.58 -26.37 -2.39
C GLU A 213 -7.99 -26.17 -3.79
N GLN A 214 -8.52 -25.21 -4.54
CA GLN A 214 -8.09 -24.92 -5.91
C GLN A 214 -6.78 -24.10 -5.89
N ALA A 215 -6.72 -23.08 -5.04
CA ALA A 215 -5.57 -22.18 -4.89
C ALA A 215 -4.32 -22.91 -4.35
N PHE A 216 -4.47 -24.02 -3.62
CA PHE A 216 -3.34 -24.83 -3.18
C PHE A 216 -2.50 -25.38 -4.36
N ASN A 217 -3.17 -25.66 -5.48
CA ASN A 217 -2.55 -26.21 -6.69
C ASN A 217 -2.49 -25.22 -7.86
N ASP A 218 -3.26 -24.13 -7.81
CA ASP A 218 -3.27 -23.06 -8.81
C ASP A 218 -2.66 -21.76 -8.25
N PRO A 219 -1.37 -21.49 -8.55
CA PRO A 219 -0.70 -20.27 -8.17
C PRO A 219 -1.34 -18.99 -8.72
N LYS A 220 -1.97 -19.06 -9.91
CA LYS A 220 -2.59 -17.89 -10.54
C LYS A 220 -3.82 -17.47 -9.76
N LEU A 221 -4.69 -18.43 -9.41
CA LEU A 221 -5.86 -18.17 -8.59
C LEU A 221 -5.46 -17.56 -7.25
N TYR A 222 -4.48 -18.16 -6.56
CA TYR A 222 -3.99 -17.68 -5.27
C TYR A 222 -3.53 -16.21 -5.30
N VAL A 223 -2.65 -15.87 -6.24
CA VAL A 223 -2.12 -14.50 -6.36
C VAL A 223 -3.21 -13.52 -6.77
N SER A 224 -4.12 -13.90 -7.67
CA SER A 224 -5.23 -13.04 -8.09
C SER A 224 -6.23 -12.72 -6.97
N THR A 225 -6.52 -13.68 -6.08
CA THR A 225 -7.39 -13.47 -4.93
C THR A 225 -6.76 -12.50 -3.92
N ILE A 226 -5.47 -12.63 -3.65
CA ILE A 226 -4.74 -11.70 -2.77
C ILE A 226 -4.76 -10.28 -3.35
N LEU A 227 -4.46 -10.15 -4.65
CA LEU A 227 -4.45 -8.86 -5.34
C LEU A 227 -5.82 -8.21 -5.35
N TYR A 228 -6.89 -8.98 -5.56
CA TYR A 228 -8.25 -8.47 -5.53
C TYR A 228 -8.57 -7.79 -4.19
N VAL A 229 -8.27 -8.45 -3.07
CA VAL A 229 -8.49 -7.90 -1.73
C VAL A 229 -7.61 -6.67 -1.50
N HIS A 230 -6.31 -6.76 -1.84
CA HIS A 230 -5.38 -5.65 -1.64
C HIS A 230 -5.76 -4.40 -2.45
N GLN A 231 -6.03 -4.56 -3.75
CA GLN A 231 -6.38 -3.45 -4.64
C GLN A 231 -7.67 -2.75 -4.20
N ARG A 232 -8.67 -3.51 -3.75
CA ARG A 232 -9.91 -2.96 -3.21
C ARG A 232 -9.65 -2.03 -2.04
N TYR A 233 -8.95 -2.49 -1.01
CA TYR A 233 -8.71 -1.67 0.17
C TYR A 233 -7.65 -0.60 -0.06
N SER A 234 -6.70 -0.80 -0.96
CA SER A 234 -5.79 0.24 -1.42
C SER A 234 -6.56 1.39 -2.08
N LYS A 235 -7.58 1.08 -2.90
CA LYS A 235 -8.47 2.07 -3.49
C LYS A 235 -9.28 2.79 -2.41
N LEU A 236 -9.86 2.06 -1.46
CA LEU A 236 -10.58 2.66 -0.34
C LEU A 236 -9.71 3.63 0.46
N VAL A 237 -8.48 3.22 0.82
CA VAL A 237 -7.55 4.09 1.57
C VAL A 237 -7.12 5.30 0.75
N GLY A 238 -6.93 5.14 -0.56
CA GLY A 238 -6.56 6.24 -1.45
C GLY A 238 -7.68 7.26 -1.67
N GLU A 239 -8.90 6.79 -1.90
CA GLU A 239 -10.05 7.64 -2.23
C GLU A 239 -10.78 8.17 -0.98
N ALA A 240 -11.08 7.30 -0.01
CA ALA A 240 -11.89 7.66 1.16
C ALA A 240 -11.05 8.24 2.31
N PHE A 241 -9.81 7.75 2.49
CA PHE A 241 -8.93 8.16 3.61
C PHE A 241 -7.74 9.01 3.15
N VAL A 242 -7.74 9.49 1.91
CA VAL A 242 -6.76 10.46 1.37
C VAL A 242 -5.30 10.03 1.59
N ASN A 243 -5.01 8.73 1.48
CA ASN A 243 -3.67 8.15 1.70
C ASN A 243 -3.08 8.46 3.09
N GLU A 244 -3.91 8.51 4.13
CA GLU A 244 -3.45 8.72 5.50
C GLU A 244 -2.46 7.60 5.93
N PRO A 245 -1.28 7.96 6.46
CA PRO A 245 -0.20 7.01 6.72
C PRO A 245 -0.55 5.91 7.72
N GLY A 246 -1.38 6.19 8.73
CA GLY A 246 -1.83 5.19 9.70
C GLY A 246 -2.79 4.15 9.12
N PHE A 247 -3.70 4.55 8.22
CA PHE A 247 -4.54 3.60 7.46
C PHE A 247 -3.72 2.79 6.45
N LEU A 248 -2.73 3.39 5.77
CA LEU A 248 -1.79 2.64 4.93
C LEU A 248 -0.98 1.61 5.74
N GLN A 249 -0.52 1.97 6.94
CA GLN A 249 0.16 1.04 7.83
C GLN A 249 -0.76 -0.10 8.27
N SER A 250 -2.04 0.19 8.52
CA SER A 250 -3.05 -0.79 8.92
C SER A 250 -3.35 -1.78 7.78
N LEU A 251 -3.46 -1.27 6.54
CA LEU A 251 -3.55 -2.10 5.33
C LEU A 251 -2.31 -2.98 5.17
N ASP A 252 -1.10 -2.41 5.33
CA ASP A 252 0.15 -3.15 5.19
C ASP A 252 0.28 -4.27 6.25
N LYS A 253 -0.11 -4.01 7.51
CA LYS A 253 -0.13 -5.02 8.58
C LYS A 253 -1.15 -6.12 8.29
N ALA A 254 -2.37 -5.76 7.89
CA ALA A 254 -3.41 -6.72 7.56
C ALA A 254 -2.99 -7.60 6.37
N ALA A 255 -2.45 -7.00 5.31
CA ALA A 255 -1.93 -7.70 4.14
C ALA A 255 -0.82 -8.68 4.52
N THR A 256 0.15 -8.25 5.31
CA THR A 256 1.20 -9.14 5.83
C THR A 256 0.61 -10.31 6.62
N ASN A 257 -0.43 -10.08 7.42
CA ASN A 257 -1.06 -11.13 8.20
C ASN A 257 -1.75 -12.18 7.32
N PHE A 258 -2.71 -11.78 6.46
CA PHE A 258 -3.48 -12.75 5.70
C PHE A 258 -2.69 -13.43 4.56
N ILE A 259 -1.62 -12.78 4.06
CA ILE A 259 -0.77 -13.39 3.03
C ILE A 259 0.14 -14.48 3.62
N ASN A 260 0.67 -14.28 4.82
CA ASN A 260 1.58 -15.25 5.45
C ASN A 260 0.84 -16.29 6.31
N LYS A 261 -0.34 -15.95 6.84
CA LYS A 261 -1.19 -16.84 7.62
C LYS A 261 -2.54 -16.97 6.92
N ASN A 262 -2.84 -18.11 6.31
CA ASN A 262 -4.14 -18.37 5.69
C ASN A 262 -4.42 -19.86 5.64
N SER A 263 -5.63 -20.25 5.24
CA SER A 263 -6.00 -21.67 5.18
C SER A 263 -5.16 -22.48 4.20
N VAL A 264 -4.62 -21.86 3.14
CA VAL A 264 -3.70 -22.51 2.18
C VAL A 264 -2.34 -22.80 2.85
N THR A 265 -1.81 -21.88 3.65
CA THR A 265 -0.58 -22.08 4.41
C THR A 265 -0.79 -23.08 5.54
N LEU A 266 -1.87 -22.97 6.30
CA LEU A 266 -2.20 -23.91 7.38
C LEU A 266 -2.35 -25.36 6.88
N LYS A 267 -2.92 -25.56 5.69
CA LYS A 267 -3.01 -26.88 5.04
C LYS A 267 -1.65 -27.48 4.68
N ALA A 268 -0.61 -26.66 4.53
CA ALA A 268 0.75 -27.12 4.24
C ALA A 268 1.50 -27.61 5.50
N GLU A 269 0.87 -27.60 6.68
CA GLU A 269 1.39 -28.06 7.98
C GLU A 269 2.84 -27.61 8.23
N LYS A 270 3.81 -28.49 7.91
CA LYS A 270 5.26 -28.28 8.09
C LYS A 270 5.86 -27.18 7.21
N HIS A 271 5.15 -26.76 6.16
CA HIS A 271 5.60 -25.76 5.19
C HIS A 271 4.67 -24.55 5.13
N ALA A 272 3.90 -24.30 6.20
CA ALA A 272 2.92 -23.23 6.25
C ALA A 272 3.52 -21.86 5.90
N ALA A 273 4.56 -21.42 6.62
CA ALA A 273 5.20 -20.12 6.39
C ALA A 273 5.78 -19.97 4.96
N SER A 274 6.24 -21.08 4.37
CA SER A 274 6.88 -21.10 3.05
C SER A 274 5.91 -21.21 1.86
N LYS A 275 4.64 -21.57 2.08
CA LYS A 275 3.74 -21.95 0.98
C LYS A 275 3.37 -20.75 0.11
N SER A 276 3.16 -19.58 0.70
CA SER A 276 2.90 -18.33 -0.01
C SER A 276 4.08 -17.96 -0.92
N SER A 277 5.31 -18.06 -0.41
CA SER A 277 6.53 -17.84 -1.18
C SER A 277 6.69 -18.82 -2.35
N GLU A 278 6.37 -20.11 -2.13
CA GLU A 278 6.40 -21.12 -3.18
C GLU A 278 5.38 -20.83 -4.29
N LEU A 279 4.14 -20.53 -3.93
CA LEU A 279 3.06 -20.25 -4.88
C LEU A 279 3.38 -18.98 -5.69
N LEU A 280 3.83 -17.91 -5.05
CA LEU A 280 4.23 -16.70 -5.75
C LEU A 280 5.37 -16.97 -6.75
N ALA A 281 6.39 -17.73 -6.35
CA ALA A 281 7.48 -18.10 -7.26
C ALA A 281 7.00 -18.94 -8.44
N ARG A 282 6.03 -19.85 -8.23
CA ARG A 282 5.42 -20.66 -9.30
C ARG A 282 4.54 -19.83 -10.22
N HIS A 283 3.87 -18.80 -9.68
CA HIS A 283 3.11 -17.86 -10.48
C HIS A 283 4.04 -17.06 -11.41
N CYS A 284 5.16 -16.54 -10.89
CA CYS A 284 6.19 -15.90 -11.71
C CYS A 284 6.73 -16.83 -12.81
N ASP A 285 6.99 -18.10 -12.49
CA ASP A 285 7.41 -19.09 -13.48
C ASP A 285 6.34 -19.29 -14.57
N GLY A 286 5.06 -19.36 -14.21
CA GLY A 286 3.97 -19.46 -15.15
C GLY A 286 3.84 -18.25 -16.09
N LEU A 287 4.07 -17.04 -15.58
CA LEU A 287 4.03 -15.80 -16.37
C LEU A 287 5.20 -15.70 -17.37
N LEU A 288 6.40 -16.08 -16.92
CA LEU A 288 7.64 -15.88 -17.69
C LEU A 288 8.01 -17.08 -18.58
N ARG A 289 7.22 -18.15 -18.58
CA ARG A 289 7.47 -19.33 -19.41
C ARG A 289 6.77 -19.22 -20.76
N LYS A 290 7.45 -19.64 -21.84
CA LYS A 290 6.88 -19.75 -23.20
C LYS A 290 5.55 -20.51 -23.13
N SER A 291 4.49 -19.87 -23.60
CA SER A 291 3.15 -20.45 -23.66
C SER A 291 2.55 -20.20 -25.05
N ALA A 292 1.49 -20.93 -25.40
CA ALA A 292 0.84 -20.78 -26.71
C ALA A 292 0.07 -19.45 -26.85
N LYS A 293 -0.21 -18.76 -25.74
CA LYS A 293 -0.86 -17.45 -25.68
C LYS A 293 -0.04 -16.55 -24.75
N LEU A 294 0.90 -15.83 -25.33
CA LEU A 294 1.69 -14.84 -24.61
C LEU A 294 0.86 -13.56 -24.45
N PRO A 295 0.79 -12.99 -23.24
CA PRO A 295 0.26 -11.64 -23.03
C PRO A 295 1.04 -10.62 -23.84
N GLU A 296 0.43 -9.46 -24.11
CA GLU A 296 1.16 -8.32 -24.65
C GLU A 296 2.22 -7.83 -23.64
N GLU A 297 3.29 -7.20 -24.12
CA GLU A 297 4.40 -6.78 -23.25
C GLU A 297 3.95 -5.83 -22.14
N GLU A 298 3.04 -4.91 -22.43
CA GLU A 298 2.48 -3.96 -21.45
C GLU A 298 1.64 -4.68 -20.38
N GLU A 299 0.84 -5.67 -20.79
CA GLU A 299 0.05 -6.49 -19.86
C GLU A 299 0.97 -7.35 -18.98
N LEU A 300 2.02 -7.93 -19.56
CA LEU A 300 3.01 -8.71 -18.83
C LEU A 300 3.73 -7.87 -17.78
N GLU A 301 4.16 -6.66 -18.14
CA GLU A 301 4.84 -5.76 -17.19
C GLU A 301 3.90 -5.38 -16.03
N LYS A 302 2.62 -5.12 -16.30
CA LYS A 302 1.61 -4.86 -15.26
C LYS A 302 1.42 -6.07 -14.33
N MET A 303 1.40 -7.29 -14.88
CA MET A 303 1.37 -8.51 -14.07
C MET A 303 2.65 -8.69 -13.22
N LEU A 304 3.81 -8.26 -13.71
CA LEU A 304 5.05 -8.25 -12.92
C LEU A 304 4.99 -7.23 -11.78
N ASP A 305 4.39 -6.07 -12.00
CA ASP A 305 4.14 -5.09 -10.93
C ASP A 305 3.20 -5.64 -9.85
N ASP A 306 2.11 -6.29 -10.26
CA ASP A 306 1.18 -6.96 -9.35
C ASP A 306 1.88 -8.04 -8.51
N VAL A 307 2.75 -8.85 -9.11
CA VAL A 307 3.60 -9.81 -8.38
C VAL A 307 4.42 -9.11 -7.31
N MET A 308 4.98 -7.93 -7.61
CA MET A 308 5.80 -7.19 -6.67
C MET A 308 5.00 -6.59 -5.51
N ILE A 309 3.73 -6.23 -5.73
CA ILE A 309 2.80 -5.84 -4.65
C ILE A 309 2.66 -6.98 -3.65
N VAL A 310 2.41 -8.21 -4.11
CA VAL A 310 2.30 -9.37 -3.21
C VAL A 310 3.64 -9.70 -2.56
N PHE A 311 4.74 -9.65 -3.33
CA PHE A 311 6.10 -9.92 -2.85
C PHE A 311 6.52 -9.00 -1.70
N LYS A 312 6.07 -7.73 -1.69
CA LYS A 312 6.32 -6.77 -0.61
C LYS A 312 5.95 -7.35 0.77
N TYR A 313 4.83 -8.08 0.83
CA TYR A 313 4.24 -8.59 2.06
C TYR A 313 4.69 -10.00 2.45
N ILE A 314 5.49 -10.67 1.61
CA ILE A 314 6.04 -11.99 1.92
C ILE A 314 7.14 -11.86 2.97
N GLU A 315 7.03 -12.60 4.08
CA GLU A 315 8.05 -12.66 5.13
C GLU A 315 9.25 -13.52 4.71
N ASP A 316 9.00 -14.74 4.22
CA ASP A 316 10.04 -15.71 3.83
C ASP A 316 10.58 -15.46 2.41
N LYS A 317 11.23 -14.31 2.21
CA LYS A 317 11.81 -13.90 0.91
C LYS A 317 12.92 -14.84 0.45
N ASP A 318 13.73 -15.38 1.37
CA ASP A 318 14.80 -16.33 1.03
C ASP A 318 14.25 -17.64 0.43
N VAL A 319 13.09 -18.07 0.91
CA VAL A 319 12.39 -19.24 0.37
C VAL A 319 11.90 -18.93 -1.04
N PHE A 320 11.26 -17.78 -1.26
CA PHE A 320 10.88 -17.34 -2.61
C PHE A 320 12.11 -17.35 -3.54
N SER A 321 13.22 -16.75 -3.11
CA SER A 321 14.47 -16.71 -3.88
C SER A 321 14.95 -18.10 -4.27
N LYS A 322 14.95 -19.05 -3.34
CA LYS A 322 15.38 -20.43 -3.60
C LYS A 322 14.48 -21.14 -4.63
N HIS A 323 13.16 -21.02 -4.49
CA HIS A 323 12.20 -21.62 -5.43
C HIS A 323 12.28 -20.95 -6.81
N TYR A 324 12.30 -19.61 -6.84
CA TYR A 324 12.41 -18.83 -8.07
C TYR A 324 13.71 -19.12 -8.80
N THR A 325 14.87 -19.08 -8.12
CA THR A 325 16.19 -19.40 -8.71
C THR A 325 16.21 -20.79 -9.34
N LYS A 326 15.60 -21.78 -8.68
CA LYS A 326 15.50 -23.15 -9.23
C LYS A 326 14.69 -23.18 -10.51
N MET A 327 13.55 -22.51 -10.56
CA MET A 327 12.69 -22.47 -11.77
C MET A 327 13.32 -21.64 -12.89
N PHE A 328 13.83 -20.46 -12.56
CA PHE A 328 14.58 -19.59 -13.47
C PHE A 328 15.76 -20.32 -14.12
N SER A 329 16.57 -21.05 -13.34
CA SER A 329 17.69 -21.83 -13.89
C SER A 329 17.25 -22.85 -14.95
N LYS A 330 16.08 -23.48 -14.76
CA LYS A 330 15.52 -24.41 -15.73
C LYS A 330 15.01 -23.69 -16.97
N ARG A 331 14.36 -22.53 -16.81
CA ARG A 331 13.89 -21.72 -17.95
C ARG A 331 15.05 -21.30 -18.84
N LEU A 332 16.17 -20.85 -18.24
CA LEU A 332 17.38 -20.50 -18.97
C LEU A 332 18.02 -21.71 -19.67
N ILE A 333 18.24 -22.83 -18.96
CA ILE A 333 18.89 -24.03 -19.53
C ILE A 333 18.08 -24.61 -20.69
N TYR A 334 16.75 -24.57 -20.60
CA TYR A 334 15.86 -25.16 -21.60
C TYR A 334 15.35 -24.18 -22.65
N ASP A 335 15.82 -22.94 -22.63
CA ASP A 335 15.32 -21.85 -23.49
C ASP A 335 13.78 -21.74 -23.48
N GLN A 336 13.20 -21.77 -22.28
CA GLN A 336 11.74 -21.73 -22.06
C GLN A 336 11.25 -20.37 -21.55
N SER A 337 12.09 -19.34 -21.55
CA SER A 337 11.68 -17.98 -21.18
C SER A 337 10.86 -17.33 -22.30
N ALA A 338 9.74 -16.71 -21.94
CA ALA A 338 8.84 -16.02 -22.87
C ALA A 338 9.50 -14.80 -23.51
N SER A 339 10.21 -14.01 -22.71
CA SER A 339 10.97 -12.82 -23.12
C SER A 339 12.21 -12.67 -22.23
N GLU A 340 13.36 -12.39 -22.82
CA GLU A 340 14.59 -12.10 -22.06
C GLU A 340 14.45 -10.75 -21.32
N ASP A 341 13.78 -9.77 -21.91
CA ASP A 341 13.56 -8.44 -21.32
C ASP A 341 12.66 -8.51 -20.08
N ALA A 342 11.60 -9.34 -20.12
CA ALA A 342 10.72 -9.55 -18.97
C ALA A 342 11.44 -10.21 -17.78
N GLU A 343 12.35 -11.16 -18.05
CA GLU A 343 13.18 -11.79 -17.00
C GLU A 343 14.12 -10.75 -16.36
N VAL A 344 14.74 -9.89 -17.17
CA VAL A 344 15.59 -8.78 -16.69
C VAL A 344 14.76 -7.76 -15.89
N SER A 345 13.55 -7.42 -16.36
CA SER A 345 12.62 -6.52 -15.68
C SER A 345 12.30 -7.02 -14.27
N LEU A 346 11.86 -8.28 -14.12
CA LEU A 346 11.55 -8.84 -12.80
C LEU A 346 12.78 -8.86 -11.87
N ILE A 347 13.97 -9.20 -12.38
CA ILE A 347 15.20 -9.16 -11.58
C ILE A 347 15.52 -7.74 -11.12
N ASN A 348 15.32 -6.73 -11.96
CA ASN A 348 15.53 -5.33 -11.57
C ASN A 348 14.53 -4.88 -10.49
N LYS A 349 13.26 -5.28 -10.59
CA LYS A 349 12.26 -4.99 -9.55
C LYS A 349 12.60 -5.68 -8.22
N LEU A 350 13.07 -6.93 -8.26
CA LEU A 350 13.58 -7.64 -7.07
C LEU A 350 14.81 -6.95 -6.47
N LYS A 351 15.72 -6.44 -7.32
CA LYS A 351 16.92 -5.71 -6.90
C LYS A 351 16.58 -4.40 -6.21
N GLN A 352 15.57 -3.68 -6.69
CA GLN A 352 15.10 -2.44 -6.05
C GLN A 352 14.50 -2.70 -4.66
N ASN A 353 13.79 -3.83 -4.48
CA ASN A 353 13.11 -4.16 -3.23
C ASN A 353 14.00 -4.85 -2.18
N CYS A 354 14.96 -5.68 -2.60
CA CYS A 354 15.78 -6.51 -1.71
C CYS A 354 17.30 -6.22 -1.79
N GLY A 355 17.72 -5.33 -2.69
CA GLY A 355 19.12 -4.98 -2.88
C GLY A 355 19.90 -5.89 -3.82
N PHE A 356 21.15 -5.52 -4.08
CA PHE A 356 22.01 -6.16 -5.08
C PHE A 356 22.42 -7.59 -4.72
N GLU A 357 22.72 -7.87 -3.45
CA GLU A 357 23.19 -9.20 -3.02
C GLU A 357 22.13 -10.29 -3.26
N TYR A 358 20.86 -9.93 -3.06
CA TYR A 358 19.72 -10.83 -3.26
C TYR A 358 19.60 -11.30 -4.72
N THR A 359 19.84 -10.41 -5.68
CA THR A 359 19.70 -10.72 -7.12
C THR A 359 21.01 -11.10 -7.80
N SER A 360 22.16 -10.97 -7.13
CA SER A 360 23.49 -11.19 -7.70
C SER A 360 23.62 -12.54 -8.43
N LYS A 361 23.07 -13.61 -7.86
CA LYS A 361 23.06 -14.94 -8.50
C LYS A 361 22.23 -14.96 -9.79
N LEU A 362 21.04 -14.37 -9.78
CA LEU A 362 20.14 -14.33 -10.93
C LEU A 362 20.75 -13.52 -12.08
N THR A 363 21.31 -12.34 -11.78
CA THR A 363 22.01 -11.51 -12.77
C THR A 363 23.19 -12.27 -13.38
N LYS A 364 23.98 -12.95 -12.55
CA LYS A 364 25.12 -13.75 -13.01
C LYS A 364 24.70 -14.95 -13.88
N MET A 365 23.54 -15.55 -13.62
CA MET A 365 22.99 -16.60 -14.51
C MET A 365 22.70 -16.07 -15.92
N ILE A 366 22.14 -14.86 -16.05
CA ILE A 366 21.92 -14.22 -17.36
C ILE A 366 23.26 -13.97 -18.07
N THR A 367 24.24 -13.42 -17.35
CA THR A 367 25.58 -13.19 -17.91
C THR A 367 26.24 -14.50 -18.35
N ASP A 368 26.13 -15.56 -17.55
CA ASP A 368 26.63 -16.90 -17.91
C ASP A 368 25.97 -17.40 -19.21
N MET A 369 24.65 -17.20 -19.40
CA MET A 369 23.97 -17.57 -20.64
C MET A 369 24.52 -16.83 -21.86
N GLN A 370 24.70 -15.50 -21.76
CA GLN A 370 25.24 -14.68 -22.84
C GLN A 370 26.68 -15.07 -23.20
N LEU A 371 27.54 -15.22 -22.18
CA LEU A 371 28.93 -15.66 -22.36
C LEU A 371 29.01 -17.06 -22.97
N SER A 372 28.08 -17.94 -22.59
CA SER A 372 28.05 -19.29 -23.14
C SER A 372 27.59 -19.33 -24.59
N LYS A 373 26.61 -18.50 -24.98
CA LYS A 373 26.18 -18.35 -26.38
C LYS A 373 27.35 -17.88 -27.26
N ASP A 374 28.09 -16.86 -26.80
CA ASP A 374 29.28 -16.34 -27.49
C ASP A 374 30.42 -17.39 -27.56
N LEU A 375 30.69 -18.10 -26.47
CA LEU A 375 31.69 -19.16 -26.44
C LEU A 375 31.37 -20.31 -27.41
N CYS A 376 30.09 -20.72 -27.49
CA CYS A 376 29.63 -21.70 -28.47
C CYS A 376 29.77 -21.22 -29.91
N GLY A 377 29.50 -19.94 -30.18
CA GLY A 377 29.76 -19.32 -31.48
C GLY A 377 31.24 -19.43 -31.87
N LYS A 378 32.13 -19.04 -30.96
CA LYS A 378 33.58 -19.11 -31.15
C LYS A 378 34.10 -20.54 -31.34
N PHE A 379 33.50 -21.52 -30.66
CA PHE A 379 33.83 -22.93 -30.83
C PHE A 379 33.43 -23.43 -32.23
N ARG A 380 32.22 -23.11 -32.68
CA ARG A 380 31.76 -23.48 -34.03
C ARG A 380 32.66 -22.89 -35.12
N SER A 381 33.06 -21.63 -35.01
CA SER A 381 34.04 -21.03 -35.92
C SER A 381 35.38 -21.76 -35.91
N HIS A 382 35.90 -22.10 -34.72
CA HIS A 382 37.16 -22.84 -34.59
C HIS A 382 37.12 -24.23 -35.25
N CYS A 383 36.00 -24.96 -35.12
CA CYS A 383 35.83 -26.25 -35.78
C CYS A 383 35.80 -26.11 -37.31
N SER A 384 35.12 -25.09 -37.83
CA SER A 384 35.11 -24.78 -39.26
C SER A 384 36.50 -24.42 -39.79
N ASP A 385 37.25 -23.58 -39.06
CA ASP A 385 38.60 -23.14 -39.45
C ASP A 385 39.62 -24.29 -39.42
N THR A 386 39.46 -25.23 -38.50
CA THR A 386 40.33 -26.41 -38.37
C THR A 386 39.89 -27.59 -39.24
N GLY A 387 38.79 -27.46 -39.98
CA GLY A 387 38.23 -28.52 -40.83
C GLY A 387 37.76 -29.75 -40.07
N LYS A 388 37.47 -29.63 -38.77
CA LYS A 388 37.03 -30.74 -37.92
C LYS A 388 35.51 -30.93 -38.04
N ASP A 389 35.08 -32.02 -38.66
CA ASP A 389 33.68 -32.43 -38.67
C ASP A 389 33.35 -33.21 -37.39
N LEU A 390 32.48 -32.62 -36.57
CA LEU A 390 31.99 -33.21 -35.32
C LEU A 390 30.85 -34.21 -35.55
N GLY A 391 30.23 -34.21 -36.74
CA GLY A 391 29.12 -35.11 -37.11
C GLY A 391 27.84 -34.94 -36.29
N VAL A 392 27.79 -33.98 -35.35
CA VAL A 392 26.64 -33.65 -34.50
C VAL A 392 26.63 -32.15 -34.24
N ASP A 393 25.45 -31.51 -34.30
CA ASP A 393 25.29 -30.12 -33.84
C ASP A 393 25.18 -30.11 -32.32
N VAL A 394 26.02 -29.31 -31.67
CA VAL A 394 26.12 -29.26 -30.20
C VAL A 394 26.06 -27.82 -29.72
N ASN A 395 25.15 -27.57 -28.78
CA ASN A 395 25.08 -26.32 -28.03
C ASN A 395 25.49 -26.58 -26.58
N ILE A 396 26.63 -26.02 -26.16
CA ILE A 396 27.23 -26.27 -24.84
C ILE A 396 27.00 -25.06 -23.93
N LEU A 397 26.36 -25.31 -22.78
CA LEU A 397 26.15 -24.31 -21.76
C LEU A 397 27.26 -24.37 -20.69
N VAL A 398 28.11 -23.35 -20.63
CA VAL A 398 29.16 -23.19 -19.61
C VAL A 398 28.65 -22.30 -18.49
N LEU A 399 28.46 -22.90 -17.30
CA LEU A 399 27.79 -22.28 -16.16
C LEU A 399 28.77 -22.12 -14.99
N THR A 400 28.69 -21.00 -14.26
CA THR A 400 29.58 -20.76 -13.12
C THR A 400 29.15 -21.60 -11.90
N SER A 401 30.04 -22.47 -11.41
CA SER A 401 29.82 -23.25 -10.19
C SER A 401 29.57 -22.34 -8.97
N GLY A 402 28.59 -22.71 -8.13
CA GLY A 402 28.20 -21.95 -6.93
C GLY A 402 27.15 -20.84 -7.18
N THR A 403 26.98 -20.40 -8.42
CA THR A 403 25.88 -19.49 -8.80
C THR A 403 24.60 -20.27 -9.10
N TRP A 404 24.74 -21.38 -9.83
CA TRP A 404 23.61 -22.22 -10.27
C TRP A 404 23.23 -23.24 -9.20
N PRO A 405 21.93 -23.62 -9.09
CA PRO A 405 21.48 -24.67 -8.19
C PRO A 405 22.26 -25.96 -8.42
N THR A 406 22.51 -26.71 -7.33
CA THR A 406 23.16 -28.00 -7.41
C THR A 406 22.29 -28.96 -8.23
N MET A 407 22.82 -29.41 -9.36
CA MET A 407 22.18 -30.39 -10.23
C MET A 407 22.71 -31.79 -9.89
N PRO A 408 21.86 -32.83 -9.94
CA PRO A 408 22.29 -34.18 -9.64
C PRO A 408 23.29 -34.67 -10.70
N PRO A 409 24.40 -35.32 -10.31
CA PRO A 409 25.31 -35.92 -11.27
C PRO A 409 24.63 -37.12 -11.96
N LEU A 410 24.89 -37.26 -13.26
CA LEU A 410 24.43 -38.40 -14.05
C LEU A 410 25.65 -39.13 -14.61
N GLN A 411 25.88 -40.34 -14.15
CA GLN A 411 26.89 -41.24 -14.71
C GLN A 411 26.22 -42.05 -15.83
N VAL A 412 26.52 -41.71 -17.07
CA VAL A 412 26.08 -42.42 -18.26
C VAL A 412 27.23 -42.50 -19.26
N GLN A 413 27.36 -43.64 -19.94
CA GLN A 413 28.26 -43.78 -21.08
C GLN A 413 27.66 -43.08 -22.30
N LEU A 414 28.32 -42.05 -22.79
CA LEU A 414 27.93 -41.35 -23.99
C LEU A 414 28.41 -42.10 -25.24
N PRO A 415 27.64 -42.08 -26.34
CA PRO A 415 28.12 -42.52 -27.65
C PRO A 415 29.47 -41.89 -28.02
N GLU A 416 30.31 -42.64 -28.73
CA GLU A 416 31.68 -42.25 -29.06
C GLU A 416 31.77 -40.90 -29.77
N LYS A 417 30.87 -40.63 -30.74
CA LYS A 417 30.78 -39.34 -31.45
C LYS A 417 30.56 -38.17 -30.47
N LEU A 418 29.61 -38.31 -29.54
CA LEU A 418 29.32 -37.26 -28.55
C LEU A 418 30.49 -37.08 -27.58
N ASN A 419 31.13 -38.17 -27.15
CA ASN A 419 32.29 -38.09 -26.27
C ASN A 419 33.47 -37.38 -26.95
N GLY A 420 33.69 -37.64 -28.24
CA GLY A 420 34.68 -36.92 -29.06
C GLY A 420 34.43 -35.42 -29.10
N CYS A 421 33.17 -34.99 -29.30
CA CYS A 421 32.80 -33.57 -29.28
C CYS A 421 33.08 -32.90 -27.92
N LEU A 422 32.78 -33.58 -26.82
CA LEU A 422 33.01 -33.03 -25.47
C LEU A 422 34.49 -32.85 -25.16
N GLU A 423 35.34 -33.81 -25.56
CA GLU A 423 36.79 -33.69 -25.36
C GLU A 423 37.40 -32.61 -26.26
N GLU A 424 36.93 -32.45 -27.49
CA GLU A 424 37.35 -31.35 -28.38
C GLU A 424 36.98 -29.99 -27.79
N PHE A 425 35.74 -29.83 -27.31
CA PHE A 425 35.32 -28.59 -26.64
C PHE A 425 36.16 -28.30 -25.40
N LYS A 426 36.47 -29.34 -24.61
CA LYS A 426 37.31 -29.21 -23.41
C LYS A 426 38.74 -28.80 -23.75
N ALA A 427 39.32 -29.32 -24.83
CA ALA A 427 40.63 -28.88 -25.31
C ALA A 427 40.62 -27.40 -25.73
N PHE A 428 39.63 -27.00 -26.52
CA PHE A 428 39.40 -25.60 -26.91
C PHE A 428 39.21 -24.68 -25.70
N TYR A 429 38.43 -25.10 -24.71
CA TYR A 429 38.18 -24.32 -23.50
C TYR A 429 39.44 -24.13 -22.66
N ASN A 430 40.21 -25.22 -22.44
CA ASN A 430 41.43 -25.18 -21.65
C ASN A 430 42.50 -24.30 -22.29
N GLN A 431 42.57 -24.24 -23.62
CA GLN A 431 43.50 -23.35 -24.33
C GLN A 431 43.19 -21.87 -24.07
N LYS A 432 41.92 -21.51 -23.91
CA LYS A 432 41.48 -20.13 -23.69
C LYS A 432 41.39 -19.75 -22.21
N HIS A 433 41.20 -20.72 -21.32
CA HIS A 433 40.94 -20.49 -19.90
C HIS A 433 41.86 -21.33 -19.02
N ASN A 434 43.05 -20.78 -18.73
CA ASN A 434 44.00 -21.40 -17.82
C ASN A 434 43.47 -21.41 -16.37
N GLY A 435 43.62 -22.54 -15.68
CA GLY A 435 43.26 -22.70 -14.27
C GLY A 435 41.78 -22.98 -13.99
N ARG A 436 40.94 -23.12 -15.02
CA ARG A 436 39.53 -23.51 -14.86
C ARG A 436 39.34 -25.00 -15.17
N LYS A 437 38.40 -25.65 -14.47
CA LYS A 437 38.03 -27.05 -14.69
C LYS A 437 36.56 -27.15 -15.07
N LEU A 438 36.28 -27.84 -16.18
CA LEU A 438 34.92 -28.16 -16.59
C LEU A 438 34.43 -29.44 -15.91
N ASN A 439 33.20 -29.40 -15.39
CA ASN A 439 32.48 -30.54 -14.86
C ASN A 439 31.19 -30.71 -15.68
N TRP A 440 31.04 -31.85 -16.36
CA TRP A 440 29.87 -32.11 -17.20
C TRP A 440 28.65 -32.52 -16.37
N ILE A 441 27.52 -31.84 -16.57
CA ILE A 441 26.24 -32.13 -15.91
C ILE A 441 25.26 -32.64 -16.99
N LEU A 442 25.28 -33.95 -17.21
CA LEU A 442 24.46 -34.58 -18.24
C LEU A 442 22.97 -34.71 -17.87
N SER A 443 22.63 -34.59 -16.57
CA SER A 443 21.25 -34.76 -16.09
C SER A 443 20.26 -33.71 -16.59
N GLN A 444 20.76 -32.58 -17.10
CA GLN A 444 19.95 -31.49 -17.66
C GLN A 444 20.09 -31.39 -19.18
N SER A 445 20.87 -32.28 -19.80
CA SER A 445 21.11 -32.27 -21.24
C SER A 445 19.91 -32.85 -22.01
N ARG A 446 19.68 -32.32 -23.20
CA ARG A 446 18.70 -32.81 -24.17
C ARG A 446 19.37 -32.94 -25.52
N GLY A 447 18.82 -33.81 -26.37
CA GLY A 447 19.27 -33.98 -27.74
C GLY A 447 18.10 -34.31 -28.64
N GLU A 448 18.31 -34.15 -29.94
CA GLU A 448 17.35 -34.53 -30.95
C GLU A 448 17.82 -35.78 -31.68
N VAL A 449 16.92 -36.74 -31.86
CA VAL A 449 17.21 -38.02 -32.50
C VAL A 449 16.24 -38.22 -33.65
N ALA A 450 16.79 -38.43 -34.85
CA ALA A 450 16.01 -38.75 -36.03
C ALA A 450 15.75 -40.27 -36.11
N ALA A 451 14.48 -40.66 -36.07
CA ALA A 451 14.09 -42.05 -36.30
C ALA A 451 13.83 -42.32 -37.78
N ASN A 452 14.72 -43.10 -38.39
CA ASN A 452 14.63 -43.48 -39.81
C ASN A 452 13.82 -44.77 -40.06
N CYS A 453 13.24 -45.36 -39.01
CA CYS A 453 12.51 -46.63 -39.08
C CYS A 453 11.06 -46.51 -39.58
N PHE A 454 10.48 -45.31 -39.67
CA PHE A 454 9.06 -45.09 -40.01
C PHE A 454 8.85 -44.56 -41.44
N LYS A 455 9.48 -45.18 -42.44
CA LYS A 455 9.34 -44.74 -43.85
C LYS A 455 7.86 -44.70 -44.29
N PRO A 456 7.42 -43.65 -45.04
CA PRO A 456 8.21 -42.59 -45.67
C PRO A 456 8.48 -41.35 -44.80
N LYS A 457 7.98 -41.29 -43.56
CA LYS A 457 8.10 -40.10 -42.71
C LYS A 457 9.32 -40.20 -41.78
N LYS A 458 10.14 -39.15 -41.75
CA LYS A 458 11.19 -39.00 -40.74
C LYS A 458 10.57 -38.33 -39.52
N TYR A 459 10.73 -38.94 -38.35
CA TYR A 459 10.30 -38.35 -37.09
C TYR A 459 11.53 -37.86 -36.32
N LEU A 460 11.43 -36.64 -35.77
CA LEU A 460 12.44 -36.06 -34.91
C LEU A 460 11.91 -36.12 -33.47
N PHE A 461 12.71 -36.70 -32.57
CA PHE A 461 12.36 -36.82 -31.16
C PHE A 461 13.33 -36.00 -30.32
N THR A 462 12.80 -35.07 -29.52
CA THR A 462 13.57 -34.41 -28.47
C THR A 462 13.61 -35.32 -27.25
N VAL A 463 14.79 -35.86 -26.93
CA VAL A 463 15.01 -36.79 -25.82
C VAL A 463 15.82 -36.12 -24.71
N SER A 464 15.46 -36.40 -23.47
CA SER A 464 16.27 -36.01 -22.30
C SER A 464 17.28 -37.10 -21.98
N PHE A 465 18.44 -36.68 -21.49
CA PHE A 465 19.53 -37.58 -21.12
C PHE A 465 19.20 -38.27 -19.80
N ASP A 466 18.74 -39.52 -19.85
CA ASP A 466 18.52 -40.36 -18.67
C ASP A 466 19.22 -41.73 -18.82
N LYS A 467 19.30 -42.49 -17.71
CA LYS A 467 19.99 -43.79 -17.69
C LYS A 467 19.35 -44.84 -18.63
N LYS A 468 18.09 -44.69 -19.03
CA LYS A 468 17.36 -45.67 -19.86
C LYS A 468 17.41 -45.34 -21.35
N ASN A 469 17.46 -44.05 -21.70
CA ASN A 469 17.33 -43.57 -23.08
C ASN A 469 18.65 -43.59 -23.85
N ILE A 470 19.79 -43.37 -23.18
CA ILE A 470 21.07 -43.16 -23.88
C ILE A 470 21.71 -44.47 -24.37
N HIS A 471 21.57 -45.59 -23.64
CA HIS A 471 22.23 -46.86 -24.01
C HIS A 471 21.76 -47.44 -25.35
N ASN A 472 20.56 -47.08 -25.82
CA ASN A 472 19.99 -47.59 -27.07
C ASN A 472 20.17 -46.62 -28.25
N LEU A 473 20.80 -45.46 -28.07
CA LEU A 473 21.04 -44.49 -29.13
C LEU A 473 22.22 -44.94 -30.00
N LYS A 474 21.91 -45.68 -31.08
CA LYS A 474 22.85 -45.83 -32.20
C LYS A 474 22.80 -44.55 -33.04
N VAL A 475 23.74 -43.63 -32.76
CA VAL A 475 23.97 -42.44 -33.58
C VAL A 475 24.64 -42.90 -34.88
N SER A 476 23.85 -43.12 -35.93
CA SER A 476 24.33 -43.45 -37.28
C SER A 476 25.19 -42.33 -37.84
#